data_AF-A0A2W5UJX9-F1
#
_entry.id   AF-A0A2W5UJX9-F1
#
_cell.length_a   1.000
_cell.length_b   1.000
_cell.length_c   1.000
_cell.angle_alpha   90.00
_cell.angle_beta   90.00
_cell.angle_gamma   90.00
#
_symmetry.space_group_name_H-M   'P 1'
#
loop_
_entity.id
_entity.type
_entity.pdbx_description
1 polymer ?
#
loop_
_entity_poly.entity_id
_entity_poly.type
_entity_poly.pdbx_seq_one_letter_code
_entity_poly.pdbx_strand_id
1 'polypeptide(L)' 'MHSTVELLAQSPCAKVTRCEGGHFHLTVGPVTVCMEPDVFRAVALTMRDAAARLEASQAPQVRA' A
#
# COMPACT_ATOMS: atom_id res chain seq x y z
N MET A 1 -25.57 -3.61 12.03
CA MET A 1 -24.83 -2.50 11.38
C MET A 1 -23.84 -3.12 10.42
N HIS A 2 -24.09 -3.04 9.12
CA HIS A 2 -23.12 -3.48 8.12
C HIS A 2 -22.12 -2.34 7.97
N SER A 3 -20.91 -2.48 8.53
CA SER A 3 -19.85 -1.53 8.21
C SER A 3 -19.51 -1.70 6.74
N THR A 4 -19.85 -0.70 5.93
CA THR A 4 -19.51 -0.70 4.51
C THR A 4 -18.00 -0.54 4.38
N VAL A 5 -17.35 -1.46 3.67
CA VAL A 5 -15.92 -1.44 3.40
C VAL A 5 -15.73 -1.20 1.91
N GLU A 6 -15.11 -0.09 1.55
CA GLU A 6 -14.79 0.27 0.17
C GLU A 6 -13.46 -0.38 -0.23
N LEU A 7 -13.43 -1.16 -1.31
CA LEU A 7 -12.19 -1.69 -1.87
C LEU A 7 -11.52 -0.63 -2.74
N LEU A 8 -10.29 -0.25 -2.38
CA LEU A 8 -9.53 0.77 -3.11
C LEU A 8 -8.52 0.17 -4.08
N ALA A 9 -7.86 -0.92 -3.69
CA ALA A 9 -6.90 -1.61 -4.53
C ALA A 9 -6.77 -3.07 -4.11
N GLN A 10 -6.48 -3.95 -5.08
CA GLN A 10 -6.22 -5.37 -4.82
C GLN A 10 -5.19 -5.92 -5.79
N SER A 11 -4.30 -6.74 -5.26
CA SER A 11 -3.41 -7.61 -6.00
C SER A 11 -3.48 -9.02 -5.39
N PRO A 12 -2.79 -10.02 -5.96
CA PRO A 12 -2.72 -11.35 -5.35
C PRO A 12 -2.11 -11.36 -3.95
N CYS A 13 -1.24 -10.40 -3.64
CA CYS A 13 -0.47 -10.38 -2.39
C CYS A 13 -0.91 -9.31 -1.39
N ALA A 14 -1.68 -8.32 -1.85
CA ALA A 14 -2.07 -7.18 -1.03
C ALA A 14 -3.47 -6.66 -1.36
N LYS A 15 -4.11 -6.05 -0.36
CA LYS A 15 -5.42 -5.43 -0.49
C LYS A 15 -5.46 -4.14 0.33
N VAL A 16 -6.06 -3.10 -0.23
CA VAL A 16 -6.32 -1.84 0.47
C VAL A 16 -7.81 -1.58 0.48
N THR A 17 -8.37 -1.36 1.66
CA THR A 17 -9.78 -0.98 1.83
C THR A 17 -9.92 0.25 2.72
N ARG A 18 -10.96 1.05 2.50
CA ARG A 18 -11.39 2.13 3.39
C ARG A 18 -12.62 1.70 4.18
N CYS A 19 -12.57 1.90 5.49
CA CYS A 19 -13.69 1.65 6.39
C CYS A 19 -14.57 2.90 6.52
N GLU A 20 -15.84 2.74 6.90
CA GLU A 20 -16.76 3.84 7.20
C GLU A 20 -16.21 4.87 8.20
N GLY A 21 -15.38 4.42 9.15
CA GLY A 21 -14.70 5.30 10.11
C GLY A 21 -13.57 6.15 9.51
N GLY A 22 -13.36 6.11 8.19
CA GLY A 22 -12.32 6.86 7.48
C GLY A 22 -10.93 6.22 7.54
N HIS A 23 -10.73 5.19 8.38
CA HIS A 23 -9.49 4.43 8.46
C HIS A 23 -9.24 3.58 7.21
N PHE A 24 -7.97 3.25 6.99
CA PHE A 24 -7.51 2.41 5.90
C PHE A 24 -6.98 1.09 6.47
N HIS A 25 -7.42 -0.01 5.87
CA HIS A 25 -6.82 -1.32 6.10
C HIS A 25 -5.89 -1.66 4.94
N LEU A 26 -4.63 -1.91 5.25
CA LEU A 26 -3.66 -2.52 4.35
C LEU A 26 -3.46 -3.98 4.79
N THR A 27 -3.87 -4.92 3.94
CA THR A 27 -3.60 -6.34 4.10
C THR A 27 -2.45 -6.74 3.18
N VAL A 28 -1.44 -7.42 3.71
CA VAL A 28 -0.33 -8.02 2.97
C VAL A 28 -0.14 -9.45 3.48
N GLY A 29 -0.47 -10.43 2.65
CA GLY A 29 -0.51 -11.84 3.06
C GLY A 29 -1.40 -12.05 4.31
N PRO A 30 -0.87 -12.62 5.41
CA PRO A 30 -1.63 -12.84 6.64
C PRO A 30 -1.75 -11.61 7.54
N VAL A 31 -1.03 -10.52 7.24
CA VAL A 31 -0.98 -9.33 8.10
C VAL A 31 -1.96 -8.29 7.62
N THR A 32 -2.74 -7.72 8.53
CA THR A 32 -3.59 -6.55 8.25
C THR A 32 -3.29 -5.45 9.26
N VAL A 33 -3.06 -4.24 8.77
CA VAL A 33 -2.81 -3.05 9.59
C VAL A 33 -3.92 -2.04 9.34
N CYS A 34 -4.53 -1.55 10.42
CA CYS A 34 -5.48 -0.44 10.39
C CYS A 34 -4.75 0.86 10.70
N MET A 35 -4.98 1.88 9.88
CA MET A 35 -4.27 3.16 9.95
C MET A 35 -5.23 4.33 9.77
N GLU A 36 -4.91 5.43 10.42
CA GLU A 36 -5.49 6.74 10.11
C GLU A 36 -5.07 7.22 8.71
N PRO A 37 -5.86 8.11 8.06
CA PRO A 37 -5.57 8.61 6.72
C PRO A 37 -4.16 9.19 6.55
N ASP A 38 -3.69 9.97 7.52
CA ASP A 38 -2.39 10.64 7.44
C ASP A 38 -1.23 9.64 7.59
N VAL A 39 -1.38 8.65 8.47
CA VAL A 39 -0.42 7.55 8.61
C VAL A 39 -0.37 6.72 7.32
N PHE A 40 -1.53 6.37 6.76
CA PHE A 40 -1.60 5.65 5.49
C PHE A 40 -0.93 6.42 4.35
N ARG A 41 -1.16 7.74 4.27
CA ARG A 41 -0.50 8.61 3.29
C ARG A 41 1.01 8.58 3.44
N ALA A 42 1.53 8.72 4.66
CA ALA A 42 2.97 8.67 4.91
C ALA A 42 3.58 7.33 4.47
N VAL A 43 2.95 6.21 4.84
CA VAL A 43 3.37 4.86 4.44
C VAL A 43 3.37 4.70 2.92
N ALA A 44 2.31 5.15 2.24
CA ALA A 44 2.20 5.06 0.79
C ALA A 44 3.30 5.85 0.07
N LEU A 45 3.63 7.04 0.56
CA LEU A 45 4.75 7.85 0.03
C LEU A 45 6.09 7.11 0.21
N THR A 46 6.35 6.56 1.40
CA THR A 46 7.58 5.79 1.65
C THR A 46 7.68 4.55 0.75
N MET A 47 6.59 3.78 0.59
CA MET A 47 6.57 2.61 -0.27
C MET A 47 6.81 2.96 -1.74
N ARG A 48 6.18 4.04 -2.23
CA ARG A 48 6.38 4.51 -3.60
C ARG A 48 7.84 4.91 -3.85
N ASP A 49 8.43 5.66 -2.91
CA ASP A 49 9.81 6.12 -3.05
C ASP A 49 10.80 4.94 -2.98
N ALA A 50 10.51 3.94 -2.13
CA ALA A 50 11.28 2.69 -2.08
C ALA A 50 11.16 1.88 -3.38
N ALA A 51 9.95 1.74 -3.93
CA ALA A 51 9.72 1.04 -5.19
C ALA A 51 10.49 1.69 -6.34
N ALA A 52 10.40 3.02 -6.49
CA ALA A 52 11.13 3.76 -7.51
C ALA A 52 12.66 3.57 -7.42
N ARG A 53 13.22 3.51 -6.21
CA ARG A 53 14.65 3.24 -6.00
C ARG A 53 15.04 1.81 -6.39
N LEU A 54 14.19 0.83 -6.07
CA LEU A 54 14.42 -0.56 -6.45
C LEU A 54 14.37 -0.73 -7.97
N GLU A 55 13.42 -0.10 -8.65
CA GLU A 55 13.31 -0.09 -10.11
C GLU A 55 14.53 0.56 -10.77
N ALA A 56 14.97 1.72 -10.26
CA ALA A 56 16.17 2.38 -10.76
C ALA A 56 17.44 1.54 -10.58
N SER A 57 17.53 0.75 -9.50
CA SER A 57 18.65 -0.17 -9.25
C SER A 57 18.65 -1.39 -10.18
N GLN A 58 17.52 -1.73 -10.78
CA GLN A 58 17.39 -2.86 -11.70
C GLN A 58 17.59 -2.47 -13.16
N ALA A 59 17.76 -1.17 -13.46
CA ALA A 59 18.12 -0.71 -14.79
C ALA A 59 19.45 -1.37 -15.22
N PRO A 60 19.54 -1.95 -16.44
CA PRO A 60 20.73 -2.66 -16.85
C PRO A 60 21.94 -1.73 -16.79
N GLN A 61 22.94 -2.09 -15.97
CA GLN A 61 24.27 -1.53 -16.12
C GLN A 61 24.83 -2.05 -17.45
N VAL A 62 24.55 -1.34 -18.54
CA VAL A 62 25.29 -1.49 -19.79
C VAL A 62 26.72 -1.01 -19.48
N ARG A 63 27.58 -1.94 -19.06
CA ARG A 63 29.02 -1.70 -18.97
C ARG A 63 29.53 -1.58 -20.40
N ALA A 64 29.98 -0.36 -20.74
CA ALA A 64 30.77 -0.07 -21.92
C ALA A 64 32.22 -0.57 -21.74
#